data_AF-A0A7C2SPE0-F1
#
_entry.id   AF-A0A7C2SPE0-F1
#
_cell.length_a   1.000
_cell.length_b   1.000
_cell.length_c   1.000
_cell.angle_alpha   90.00
_cell.angle_beta   90.00
_cell.angle_gamma   90.00
#
_symmetry.space_group_name_H-M   'P 1'
#
loop_
_entity.id
_entity.type
_entity.pdbx_description
1 polymer ?
#
loop_
_entity_poly.entity_id
_entity_poly.type
_entity_poly.pdbx_seq_one_letter_code
_entity_poly.pdbx_strand_id
1 'polypeptide(L)'
;YWYYWWWVVHLWVEGAWELIAAAMTAYMLMKLTGVERKVVEKWLYVELGLFLFTGIAGTGHHYYWLGAPKYWLAVGGIFSALEPFPILLMVYDTWRDIKHRKEPMRPKLTWVYLVGGVILHFMGAGLFGFAHTLPQINYYTHGSQVTVSHGHLAFYGAYALLNLTFYYFAIPRIKGFPGFEYDEKTGHTGFWLTALGVLGMSLAFAVAGVLQTYLERVQGQPYMLAAQPIRFWMFIAFVHGLVVVAGVFLTIKHLLTLKPAPSPASA
;
A
#
# COMPACT_ATOMS: atom_id res chain seq x y z
N TYR A 1 -27.51 5.13 5.45
CA TYR A 1 -26.47 6.06 4.96
C TYR A 1 -25.09 5.41 4.85
N TRP A 2 -24.59 4.71 5.88
CA TRP A 2 -23.25 4.09 5.85
C TRP A 2 -23.04 2.97 4.82
N TYR A 3 -24.08 2.24 4.43
CA TYR A 3 -23.97 1.16 3.43
C TYR A 3 -23.40 1.65 2.08
N TYR A 4 -23.98 2.72 1.52
CA TYR A 4 -23.55 3.32 0.25
C TYR A 4 -22.25 4.13 0.38
N TRP A 5 -21.89 4.57 1.58
CA TRP A 5 -20.61 5.22 1.81
C TRP A 5 -19.45 4.27 1.47
N TRP A 6 -19.57 2.99 1.81
CA TRP A 6 -18.57 1.97 1.46
C TRP A 6 -18.53 1.63 -0.03
N TRP A 7 -19.55 1.97 -0.81
CA TRP A 7 -19.45 1.85 -2.27
C TRP A 7 -18.50 2.91 -2.84
N VAL A 8 -18.38 4.05 -2.18
CA VAL A 8 -17.41 5.09 -2.55
C VAL A 8 -16.06 4.83 -1.91
N VAL A 9 -16.00 4.29 -0.70
CA VAL A 9 -14.70 4.06 -0.05
C VAL A 9 -14.10 2.73 -0.47
N HIS A 10 -14.77 1.61 -0.20
CA HIS A 10 -14.21 0.29 -0.48
C HIS A 10 -14.21 -0.03 -1.97
N LEU A 11 -15.35 0.02 -2.67
CA LEU A 11 -15.36 -0.35 -4.11
C LEU A 11 -14.54 0.60 -4.99
N TRP A 12 -14.33 1.84 -4.55
CA TRP A 12 -13.41 2.75 -5.24
C TRP A 12 -11.96 2.39 -4.92
N VAL A 13 -11.58 2.32 -3.65
CA VAL A 13 -10.18 2.09 -3.21
C VAL A 13 -9.75 0.65 -3.50
N GLU A 14 -10.48 -0.33 -2.98
CA GLU A 14 -10.17 -1.77 -3.05
C GLU A 14 -10.78 -2.44 -4.30
N GLY A 15 -11.47 -1.67 -5.15
CA GLY A 15 -11.95 -2.10 -6.46
C GLY A 15 -11.32 -1.29 -7.59
N ALA A 16 -11.92 -0.15 -7.93
CA ALA A 16 -11.53 0.64 -9.11
C ALA A 16 -10.04 1.06 -9.11
N TRP A 17 -9.49 1.47 -7.97
CA TRP A 17 -8.08 1.85 -7.86
C TRP A 17 -7.12 0.67 -7.99
N GLU A 18 -7.50 -0.52 -7.54
CA GLU A 18 -6.69 -1.73 -7.76
C GLU A 18 -6.56 -2.05 -9.24
N LEU A 19 -7.63 -1.86 -10.02
CA LEU A 19 -7.58 -2.02 -11.47
C LEU A 19 -6.59 -1.03 -12.10
N ILE A 20 -6.61 0.23 -11.66
CA ILE A 20 -5.68 1.26 -12.13
C ILE A 20 -4.24 0.90 -11.70
N ALA A 21 -4.04 0.48 -10.46
CA ALA A 21 -2.75 0.12 -9.90
C ALA A 21 -2.11 -1.06 -10.63
N ALA A 22 -2.88 -2.12 -10.85
CA ALA A 22 -2.44 -3.28 -11.60
C ALA A 22 -2.12 -2.92 -13.06
N ALA A 23 -2.98 -2.16 -13.74
CA ALA A 23 -2.73 -1.74 -15.11
C ALA A 23 -1.48 -0.85 -15.26
N MET A 24 -1.30 0.12 -14.36
CA MET A 24 -0.11 0.98 -14.34
C MET A 24 1.17 0.20 -14.02
N THR A 25 1.10 -0.73 -13.06
CA THR A 25 2.22 -1.60 -12.68
C THR A 25 2.60 -2.52 -13.83
N ALA A 26 1.63 -3.19 -14.45
CA ALA A 26 1.83 -4.01 -15.65
C ALA A 26 2.47 -3.20 -16.79
N TYR A 27 2.00 -1.97 -17.03
CA TYR A 27 2.60 -1.07 -18.01
C TYR A 27 4.06 -0.74 -17.71
N MET A 28 4.36 -0.37 -16.46
CA MET A 28 5.75 -0.11 -16.04
C MET A 28 6.62 -1.36 -16.15
N LEU A 29 6.13 -2.53 -15.72
CA LEU A 29 6.83 -3.80 -15.83
C LEU A 29 7.16 -4.12 -17.29
N MET A 30 6.21 -4.00 -18.22
CA MET A 30 6.47 -4.19 -19.66
C MET A 30 7.58 -3.26 -20.17
N LYS A 31 7.57 -1.99 -19.77
CA LYS A 31 8.54 -0.99 -20.22
C LYS A 31 9.92 -1.09 -19.54
N LEU A 32 9.97 -1.62 -18.32
CA LEU A 32 11.20 -1.71 -17.53
C LEU A 32 11.90 -3.06 -17.65
N THR A 33 11.16 -4.15 -17.89
CA THR A 33 11.73 -5.51 -17.94
C THR A 33 12.02 -5.98 -19.37
N GLY A 34 11.25 -5.51 -20.36
CA GLY A 34 11.26 -6.10 -21.71
C GLY A 34 10.62 -7.51 -21.78
N VAL A 35 9.88 -7.92 -20.74
CA VAL A 35 9.06 -9.14 -20.76
C VAL A 35 7.97 -9.01 -21.82
N GLU A 36 7.62 -10.12 -22.46
CA GLU A 36 6.63 -10.13 -23.52
C GLU A 36 5.26 -9.66 -23.00
N ARG A 37 4.67 -8.68 -23.70
CA ARG A 37 3.36 -8.10 -23.39
C ARG A 37 2.29 -9.17 -23.14
N LYS A 38 2.27 -10.23 -23.95
CA LYS A 38 1.32 -11.34 -23.81
C LYS A 38 1.39 -12.04 -22.44
N VAL A 39 2.59 -12.13 -21.86
CA VAL A 39 2.78 -12.74 -20.53
C VAL A 39 2.23 -11.81 -19.46
N VAL A 40 2.62 -10.54 -19.48
CA VAL A 40 2.20 -9.54 -18.47
C VAL A 40 0.68 -9.34 -18.51
N GLU A 41 0.09 -9.17 -19.70
CA GLU A 41 -1.36 -8.96 -19.85
C GLU A 41 -2.17 -10.16 -19.38
N LYS A 42 -1.69 -11.39 -19.63
CA LYS A 42 -2.37 -12.61 -19.16
C LYS A 42 -2.50 -12.60 -17.63
N TRP A 43 -1.43 -12.27 -16.92
CA TRP A 43 -1.43 -12.24 -15.45
C TRP A 43 -2.21 -11.05 -14.91
N LEU A 44 -2.10 -9.89 -15.55
CA LEU A 44 -2.97 -8.75 -15.27
C LEU A 44 -4.46 -9.15 -15.30
N TYR A 45 -4.94 -9.82 -16.35
CA TYR A 45 -6.35 -10.24 -16.40
C TYR A 45 -6.74 -11.23 -15.30
N VAL A 46 -5.84 -12.15 -14.93
CA VAL A 46 -6.08 -13.07 -13.80
C VAL A 46 -6.21 -12.30 -12.49
N GLU A 47 -5.29 -11.37 -12.23
CA GLU A 47 -5.30 -10.55 -11.03
C GLU A 47 -6.55 -9.66 -10.96
N LEU A 48 -6.90 -8.96 -12.04
CA LEU A 48 -8.10 -8.12 -12.10
C LEU A 48 -9.37 -8.94 -11.83
N GLY A 49 -9.47 -10.14 -12.40
CA GLY A 49 -10.58 -11.05 -12.16
C GLY A 49 -10.70 -11.44 -10.70
N LEU A 50 -9.57 -11.75 -10.06
CA LEU A 50 -9.52 -12.11 -8.63
C LEU A 50 -9.85 -10.91 -7.74
N PHE A 51 -9.28 -9.72 -8.00
CA PHE A 51 -9.58 -8.51 -7.25
C PHE A 51 -11.08 -8.16 -7.28
N LEU A 52 -11.72 -8.21 -8.45
CA LEU A 52 -13.16 -7.95 -8.55
C LEU A 52 -13.98 -9.04 -7.87
N PHE A 53 -13.59 -10.31 -8.04
CA PHE A 53 -14.29 -11.44 -7.43
C PHE A 53 -14.25 -11.38 -5.90
N THR A 54 -13.10 -11.03 -5.31
CA THR A 54 -12.96 -10.92 -3.86
C THR A 54 -13.51 -9.59 -3.34
N GLY A 55 -13.11 -8.44 -3.90
CA GLY A 55 -13.44 -7.12 -3.35
C GLY A 55 -14.92 -6.71 -3.46
N ILE A 56 -15.63 -7.11 -4.51
CA ILE A 56 -17.06 -6.75 -4.65
C ILE A 56 -17.89 -7.35 -3.50
N ALA A 57 -17.69 -8.63 -3.21
CA ALA A 57 -18.36 -9.30 -2.10
C ALA A 57 -17.68 -8.99 -0.75
N GLY A 58 -16.36 -8.76 -0.78
CA GLY A 58 -15.51 -8.41 0.35
C GLY A 58 -15.84 -7.08 1.01
N THR A 59 -16.49 -6.15 0.27
CA THR A 59 -17.11 -4.93 0.83
C THR A 59 -17.97 -5.24 2.07
N GLY A 60 -18.53 -6.44 2.13
CA GLY A 60 -19.26 -6.98 3.28
C GLY A 60 -18.53 -6.89 4.62
N HIS A 61 -17.19 -6.85 4.64
CA HIS A 61 -16.41 -6.74 5.88
C HIS A 61 -16.59 -5.41 6.61
N HIS A 62 -17.16 -4.41 5.94
CA HIS A 62 -17.53 -3.14 6.52
C HIS A 62 -18.96 -3.14 7.07
N TYR A 63 -19.74 -4.17 6.71
CA TYR A 63 -21.16 -4.26 7.02
C TYR A 63 -21.46 -5.03 8.31
N TYR A 64 -20.44 -5.63 8.92
CA TYR A 64 -20.59 -6.47 10.11
C TYR A 64 -21.40 -5.81 11.24
N TRP A 65 -21.12 -4.53 11.51
CA TRP A 65 -21.62 -3.84 12.71
C TRP A 65 -22.47 -2.60 12.41
N LEU A 66 -22.85 -2.35 11.15
CA LEU A 66 -23.65 -1.19 10.77
C LEU A 66 -25.17 -1.42 10.79
N GLY A 67 -25.60 -2.60 11.29
CA GLY A 67 -27.01 -3.01 11.30
C GLY A 67 -27.48 -3.69 10.02
N ALA A 68 -26.57 -4.13 9.15
CA ALA A 68 -26.89 -4.90 7.97
C ALA A 68 -27.34 -6.34 8.32
N PRO A 69 -28.02 -7.06 7.41
CA PRO A 69 -28.37 -8.46 7.63
C PRO A 69 -27.17 -9.35 7.98
N LYS A 70 -27.36 -10.32 8.89
CA LYS A 70 -26.30 -11.17 9.45
C LYS A 70 -25.54 -12.01 8.43
N TYR A 71 -26.10 -12.26 7.23
CA TYR A 71 -25.39 -13.01 6.18
C TYR A 71 -24.10 -12.30 5.75
N TRP A 72 -23.99 -10.98 5.93
CA TRP A 72 -22.77 -10.23 5.64
C TRP A 72 -21.58 -10.61 6.52
N LEU A 73 -21.80 -11.18 7.71
CA LEU A 73 -20.72 -11.73 8.53
C LEU A 73 -20.02 -12.88 7.79
N ALA A 74 -20.78 -13.74 7.13
CA ALA A 74 -20.23 -14.85 6.35
C ALA A 74 -19.68 -14.38 5.00
N VAL A 75 -20.47 -13.62 4.24
CA VAL A 75 -20.07 -13.14 2.90
C VAL A 75 -18.84 -12.23 3.01
N GLY A 76 -18.90 -11.19 3.84
CA GLY A 76 -17.77 -10.30 4.07
C GLY A 76 -16.54 -11.08 4.54
N GLY A 77 -16.70 -11.92 5.56
CA GLY A 77 -15.58 -12.66 6.17
C GLY A 77 -14.88 -13.64 5.23
N ILE A 78 -15.62 -14.33 4.35
CA ILE A 78 -15.03 -15.26 3.38
C ILE A 78 -14.32 -14.49 2.26
N PHE A 79 -15.00 -13.53 1.65
CA PHE A 79 -14.47 -12.86 0.46
C PHE A 79 -13.33 -11.90 0.80
N SER A 80 -13.40 -11.19 1.92
CA SER A 80 -12.29 -10.32 2.35
C SER A 80 -11.08 -11.10 2.84
N ALA A 81 -11.27 -12.30 3.40
CA ALA A 81 -10.15 -13.19 3.74
C ALA A 81 -9.38 -13.68 2.50
N LEU A 82 -9.99 -13.63 1.30
CA LEU A 82 -9.37 -14.01 0.03
C LEU A 82 -8.67 -12.84 -0.67
N GLU A 83 -8.97 -11.58 -0.33
CA GLU A 83 -8.36 -10.39 -0.95
C GLU A 83 -6.82 -10.33 -0.87
N PRO A 84 -6.14 -10.85 0.18
CA PRO A 84 -4.67 -10.92 0.18
C PRO A 84 -4.08 -11.79 -0.94
N PHE A 85 -4.87 -12.71 -1.51
CA PHE A 85 -4.40 -13.65 -2.54
C PHE A 85 -4.03 -12.96 -3.86
N PRO A 86 -4.89 -12.14 -4.49
CA PRO A 86 -4.50 -11.36 -5.67
C PRO A 86 -3.30 -10.44 -5.41
N ILE A 87 -3.19 -9.84 -4.22
CA ILE A 87 -2.04 -8.98 -3.88
C ILE A 87 -0.75 -9.80 -3.79
N LEU A 88 -0.80 -11.01 -3.22
CA LEU A 88 0.34 -11.93 -3.19
C LEU A 88 0.75 -12.37 -4.60
N LEU A 89 -0.22 -12.57 -5.50
CA LEU A 89 0.07 -12.85 -6.91
C LEU A 89 0.81 -11.69 -7.57
N MET A 90 0.43 -10.43 -7.32
CA MET A 90 1.17 -9.27 -7.84
C MET A 90 2.64 -9.25 -7.37
N VAL A 91 2.90 -9.61 -6.11
CA VAL A 91 4.27 -9.75 -5.56
C VAL A 91 5.04 -10.81 -6.34
N TYR A 92 4.42 -11.97 -6.53
CA TYR A 92 5.02 -13.07 -7.27
C TYR A 92 5.26 -12.71 -8.75
N ASP A 93 4.31 -12.06 -9.40
CA ASP A 93 4.36 -11.65 -10.80
C ASP A 93 5.48 -10.62 -11.02
N THR A 94 5.53 -9.61 -10.16
CA THR A 94 6.61 -8.61 -10.15
C THR A 94 7.98 -9.27 -9.96
N TRP A 95 8.11 -10.19 -9.00
CA TRP A 95 9.36 -10.92 -8.77
C TRP A 95 9.76 -11.77 -9.99
N ARG A 96 8.81 -12.48 -10.59
CA ARG A 96 9.03 -13.29 -11.79
C ARG A 96 9.51 -12.43 -12.95
N ASP A 97 8.84 -11.32 -13.21
CA ASP A 97 9.16 -10.42 -14.32
C ASP A 97 10.53 -9.75 -14.12
N ILE A 98 10.88 -9.41 -12.87
CA ILE A 98 12.24 -8.98 -12.50
C ILE A 98 13.28 -10.07 -12.80
N LYS A 99 12.99 -11.33 -12.48
CA LYS A 99 13.90 -12.46 -12.70
C LYS A 99 14.11 -12.74 -14.19
N HIS A 100 13.07 -12.56 -15.01
CA HIS A 100 13.10 -12.80 -16.46
C HIS A 100 13.33 -11.54 -17.31
N ARG A 101 13.71 -10.42 -16.67
CA ARG A 101 14.01 -9.17 -17.38
C ARG A 101 15.12 -9.35 -18.40
N LYS A 102 14.99 -8.67 -19.52
CA LYS A 102 16.00 -8.53 -20.58
C LYS A 102 16.76 -7.21 -20.46
N GLU A 103 16.09 -6.20 -19.94
CA GLU A 103 16.64 -4.85 -19.77
C GLU A 103 17.41 -4.69 -18.45
N PRO A 104 18.42 -3.81 -18.41
CA PRO A 104 19.12 -3.49 -17.17
C PRO A 104 18.19 -2.74 -16.19
N MET A 105 18.44 -2.90 -14.88
CA MET A 105 17.67 -2.20 -13.84
C MET A 105 18.11 -0.73 -13.72
N ARG A 106 17.80 0.06 -14.74
CA ARG A 106 18.09 1.50 -14.76
C ARG A 106 16.85 2.30 -15.17
N PRO A 107 16.55 3.42 -14.48
CA PRO A 107 17.18 3.90 -13.25
C PRO A 107 16.81 3.02 -12.03
N LYS A 108 17.72 2.86 -11.06
CA LYS A 108 17.52 1.94 -9.92
C LYS A 108 16.42 2.43 -8.98
N LEU A 109 16.22 3.72 -8.90
CA LEU A 109 15.26 4.34 -8.00
C LEU A 109 13.84 3.95 -8.37
N THR A 110 13.47 3.96 -9.65
CA THR A 110 12.16 3.50 -10.10
C THR A 110 11.91 2.05 -9.65
N TRP A 111 12.92 1.20 -9.71
CA TRP A 111 12.83 -0.18 -9.22
C TRP A 111 12.65 -0.26 -7.70
N VAL A 112 13.35 0.58 -6.94
CA VAL A 112 13.19 0.62 -5.48
C VAL A 112 11.76 1.05 -5.10
N TYR A 113 11.20 2.05 -5.77
CA TYR A 113 9.82 2.47 -5.54
C TYR A 113 8.80 1.40 -5.98
N LEU A 114 9.01 0.76 -7.14
CA LEU A 114 8.12 -0.30 -7.65
C LEU A 114 8.11 -1.51 -6.71
N VAL A 115 9.28 -2.07 -6.40
CA VAL A 115 9.41 -3.25 -5.53
C VAL A 115 8.98 -2.93 -4.11
N GLY A 116 9.38 -1.76 -3.60
CA GLY A 116 8.95 -1.26 -2.30
C GLY A 116 7.44 -1.10 -2.22
N GLY A 117 6.81 -0.56 -3.28
CA GLY A 117 5.37 -0.42 -3.41
C GLY A 117 4.65 -1.76 -3.31
N VAL A 118 5.05 -2.73 -4.13
CA VAL A 118 4.42 -4.07 -4.15
C VAL A 118 4.57 -4.80 -2.80
N ILE A 119 5.75 -4.71 -2.16
CA ILE A 119 5.97 -5.32 -0.84
C ILE A 119 5.14 -4.63 0.25
N LEU A 120 5.19 -3.30 0.33
CA LEU A 120 4.48 -2.55 1.37
C LEU A 120 2.97 -2.57 1.16
N HIS A 121 2.51 -2.68 -0.08
CA HIS A 121 1.12 -2.97 -0.41
C HIS A 121 0.69 -4.31 0.18
N PHE A 122 1.43 -5.39 -0.08
CA PHE A 122 1.12 -6.70 0.51
C PHE A 122 1.18 -6.69 2.04
N MET A 123 2.13 -5.99 2.65
CA MET A 123 2.19 -5.85 4.11
C MET A 123 0.98 -5.09 4.66
N GLY A 124 0.62 -3.95 4.07
CA GLY A 124 -0.46 -3.09 4.54
C GLY A 124 -1.84 -3.67 4.27
N ALA A 125 -2.15 -3.93 3.00
CA ALA A 125 -3.47 -4.44 2.60
C ALA A 125 -3.60 -5.94 2.88
N GLY A 126 -2.62 -6.73 2.46
CA GLY A 126 -2.65 -8.19 2.63
C GLY A 126 -2.54 -8.62 4.09
N LEU A 127 -1.43 -8.32 4.77
CA LEU A 127 -1.19 -8.84 6.13
C LEU A 127 -1.97 -8.07 7.20
N PHE A 128 -1.86 -6.73 7.24
CA PHE A 128 -2.51 -5.93 8.28
C PHE A 128 -4.02 -5.85 8.07
N GLY A 129 -4.49 -5.85 6.82
CA GLY A 129 -5.92 -5.97 6.50
C GLY A 129 -6.47 -7.33 6.91
N PHE A 130 -5.79 -8.43 6.56
CA PHE A 130 -6.21 -9.77 7.00
C PHE A 130 -6.26 -9.90 8.53
N ALA A 131 -5.30 -9.30 9.23
CA ALA A 131 -5.21 -9.35 10.69
C ALA A 131 -6.46 -8.84 11.42
N HIS A 132 -7.32 -8.05 10.76
CA HIS A 132 -8.56 -7.57 11.37
C HIS A 132 -9.82 -7.74 10.50
N THR A 133 -9.76 -8.49 9.40
CA THR A 133 -10.90 -8.64 8.48
C THR A 133 -11.93 -9.69 8.93
N LEU A 134 -11.49 -10.70 9.69
CA LEU A 134 -12.38 -11.78 10.15
C LEU A 134 -13.40 -11.24 11.17
N PRO A 135 -14.70 -11.57 11.06
CA PRO A 135 -15.73 -11.02 11.96
C PRO A 135 -15.43 -11.22 13.45
N GLN A 136 -14.86 -12.37 13.82
CA GLN A 136 -14.54 -12.72 15.21
C GLN A 136 -13.45 -11.82 15.79
N ILE A 137 -12.54 -11.32 14.95
CA ILE A 137 -11.48 -10.39 15.35
C ILE A 137 -11.98 -8.96 15.23
N ASN A 138 -12.62 -8.64 14.11
CA ASN A 138 -13.14 -7.31 13.81
C ASN A 138 -14.13 -6.85 14.89
N TYR A 139 -14.90 -7.76 15.50
CA TYR A 139 -15.79 -7.41 16.61
C TYR A 139 -15.08 -6.63 17.72
N TYR A 140 -13.83 -6.97 18.02
CA TYR A 140 -13.02 -6.31 19.03
C TYR A 140 -12.22 -5.14 18.45
N THR A 141 -11.63 -5.30 17.27
CA THR A 141 -10.72 -4.31 16.69
C THR A 141 -11.42 -3.21 15.89
N HIS A 142 -12.74 -3.30 15.67
CA HIS A 142 -13.51 -2.31 14.92
C HIS A 142 -13.42 -0.92 15.54
N GLY A 143 -13.08 0.07 14.71
CA GLY A 143 -12.92 1.46 15.15
C GLY A 143 -11.75 1.69 16.12
N SER A 144 -10.74 0.80 16.12
CA SER A 144 -9.54 0.94 16.94
C SER A 144 -8.34 1.47 16.15
N GLN A 145 -7.22 1.72 16.84
CA GLN A 145 -5.94 2.06 16.20
C GLN A 145 -5.38 0.94 15.29
N VAL A 146 -5.90 -0.30 15.36
CA VAL A 146 -5.56 -1.35 14.36
C VAL A 146 -6.04 -0.94 12.97
N THR A 147 -7.24 -0.36 12.87
CA THR A 147 -7.76 0.17 11.61
C THR A 147 -6.87 1.30 11.08
N VAL A 148 -6.39 2.17 11.96
CA VAL A 148 -5.48 3.28 11.60
C VAL A 148 -4.14 2.75 11.10
N SER A 149 -3.60 1.72 11.75
CA SER A 149 -2.37 1.04 11.35
C SER A 149 -2.47 0.48 9.93
N HIS A 150 -3.46 -0.37 9.69
CA HIS A 150 -3.72 -0.97 8.38
C HIS A 150 -3.92 0.12 7.32
N GLY A 151 -4.79 1.11 7.58
CA GLY A 151 -5.13 2.15 6.63
C GLY A 151 -3.93 2.98 6.16
N HIS A 152 -3.03 3.37 7.06
CA HIS A 152 -1.83 4.12 6.68
C HIS A 152 -0.88 3.29 5.80
N LEU A 153 -0.60 2.05 6.20
CA LEU A 153 0.34 1.19 5.46
C LEU A 153 -0.23 0.76 4.12
N ALA A 154 -1.51 0.38 4.06
CA ALA A 154 -2.20 -0.03 2.84
C ALA A 154 -2.25 1.12 1.82
N PHE A 155 -2.75 2.29 2.25
CA PHE A 155 -2.90 3.44 1.36
C PHE A 155 -1.55 3.94 0.82
N TYR A 156 -0.53 3.98 1.68
CA TYR A 156 0.83 4.34 1.27
C TYR A 156 1.44 3.32 0.31
N GLY A 157 1.37 2.04 0.66
CA GLY A 157 1.94 0.94 -0.11
C GLY A 157 1.32 0.79 -1.50
N ALA A 158 -0.01 0.81 -1.56
CA ALA A 158 -0.77 0.62 -2.79
C ALA A 158 -0.74 1.87 -3.69
N TYR A 159 -1.15 3.02 -3.16
CA TYR A 159 -1.49 4.17 -4.00
C TYR A 159 -0.42 5.26 -4.00
N ALA A 160 0.11 5.64 -2.84
CA ALA A 160 1.12 6.69 -2.78
C ALA A 160 2.41 6.26 -3.49
N LEU A 161 2.90 5.05 -3.19
CA LEU A 161 4.10 4.52 -3.85
C LEU A 161 3.88 4.25 -5.33
N LEU A 162 2.71 3.79 -5.77
CA LEU A 162 2.40 3.67 -7.20
C LEU A 162 2.55 5.01 -7.93
N ASN A 163 1.93 6.08 -7.41
CA ASN A 163 2.00 7.40 -8.02
C ASN A 163 3.45 7.91 -8.05
N LEU A 164 4.19 7.79 -6.95
CA LEU A 164 5.59 8.19 -6.90
C LEU A 164 6.47 7.38 -7.87
N THR A 165 6.25 6.07 -7.96
CA THR A 165 6.92 5.18 -8.94
C THR A 165 6.65 5.69 -10.35
N PHE A 166 5.39 6.01 -10.67
CA PHE A 166 5.00 6.50 -11.97
C PHE A 166 5.62 7.86 -12.29
N TYR A 167 5.72 8.78 -11.33
CA TYR A 167 6.40 10.07 -11.53
C TYR A 167 7.89 9.88 -11.85
N TYR A 168 8.58 9.03 -11.09
CA TYR A 168 9.99 8.71 -11.36
C TYR A 168 10.18 7.96 -12.68
N PHE A 169 9.20 7.19 -13.11
CA PHE A 169 9.18 6.57 -14.42
C PHE A 169 8.94 7.59 -15.56
N ALA A 170 7.97 8.49 -15.41
CA ALA A 170 7.47 9.34 -16.49
C ALA A 170 8.28 10.63 -16.67
N ILE A 171 8.69 11.32 -15.60
CA ILE A 171 9.35 12.64 -15.70
C ILE A 171 10.64 12.60 -16.54
N PRO A 172 11.57 11.65 -16.36
CA PRO A 172 12.77 11.57 -17.20
C PRO A 172 12.46 11.35 -18.67
N ARG A 173 11.38 10.60 -18.97
CA ARG A 173 10.92 10.34 -20.33
C ARG A 173 10.31 11.59 -20.96
N ILE A 174 9.52 12.34 -20.20
CA ILE A 174 8.92 13.62 -20.64
C ILE A 174 10.02 14.68 -20.86
N LYS A 175 11.01 14.76 -19.97
CA LYS A 175 12.13 15.69 -20.07
C LYS A 175 13.19 15.27 -21.10
N GLY A 176 13.08 14.09 -21.70
CA GLY A 176 14.01 13.60 -22.72
C GLY A 176 15.42 13.34 -22.21
N PHE A 177 15.57 12.85 -20.98
CA PHE A 177 16.91 12.56 -20.43
C PHE A 177 17.60 11.42 -21.18
N PRO A 178 18.94 11.50 -21.41
CA PRO A 178 19.69 10.43 -22.05
C PRO A 178 19.53 9.10 -21.30
N GLY A 179 19.06 8.06 -22.00
CA GLY A 179 18.80 6.75 -21.39
C GLY A 179 17.73 6.74 -20.29
N PHE A 180 16.98 7.84 -20.12
CA PHE A 180 16.05 8.07 -19.01
C PHE A 180 16.70 8.04 -17.61
N GLU A 181 18.02 8.20 -17.53
CA GLU A 181 18.78 8.19 -16.27
C GLU A 181 18.80 9.59 -15.62
N TYR A 182 18.79 9.62 -14.29
CA TYR A 182 18.78 10.85 -13.48
C TYR A 182 19.57 10.66 -12.18
N ASP A 183 19.94 11.74 -11.49
CA ASP A 183 20.56 11.65 -10.15
C ASP A 183 19.59 10.97 -9.17
N GLU A 184 19.99 9.86 -8.56
CA GLU A 184 19.07 9.04 -7.75
C GLU A 184 19.20 9.26 -6.24
N LYS A 185 20.28 9.95 -5.80
CA LYS A 185 20.72 9.97 -4.40
C LYS A 185 19.66 10.51 -3.45
N THR A 186 19.12 11.69 -3.77
CA THR A 186 18.10 12.34 -2.92
C THR A 186 16.78 11.56 -2.95
N GLY A 187 16.45 10.98 -4.10
CA GLY A 187 15.27 10.13 -4.25
C GLY A 187 15.30 8.88 -3.38
N HIS A 188 16.47 8.23 -3.25
CA HIS A 188 16.64 7.07 -2.36
C HIS A 188 16.48 7.45 -0.89
N THR A 189 17.05 8.59 -0.47
CA THR A 189 16.87 9.08 0.90
C THR A 189 15.40 9.40 1.18
N GLY A 190 14.72 10.05 0.23
CA GLY A 190 13.28 10.32 0.33
C GLY A 190 12.47 9.03 0.48
N PHE A 191 12.75 8.02 -0.35
CA PHE A 191 12.09 6.71 -0.28
C PHE A 191 12.25 6.07 1.10
N TRP A 192 13.48 5.90 1.59
CA TRP A 192 13.72 5.18 2.84
C TRP A 192 13.17 5.91 4.06
N LEU A 193 13.28 7.24 4.11
CA LEU A 193 12.68 8.01 5.20
C LEU A 193 11.16 7.86 5.22
N THR A 194 10.49 8.01 4.08
CA THR A 194 9.03 7.88 4.02
C THR A 194 8.60 6.43 4.29
N ALA A 195 9.25 5.43 3.70
CA ALA A 195 8.88 4.03 3.85
C ALA A 195 9.07 3.53 5.29
N LEU A 196 10.24 3.80 5.89
CA LEU A 196 10.50 3.43 7.29
C LEU A 196 9.67 4.26 8.27
N GLY A 197 9.39 5.53 7.93
CA GLY A 197 8.49 6.39 8.68
C GLY A 197 7.06 5.83 8.73
N VAL A 198 6.47 5.51 7.58
CA VAL A 198 5.11 4.94 7.51
C VAL A 198 5.07 3.55 8.16
N LEU A 199 6.06 2.71 7.93
CA LEU A 199 6.12 1.38 8.56
C LEU A 199 6.21 1.49 10.09
N GLY A 200 7.11 2.33 10.62
CA GLY A 200 7.26 2.54 12.05
C GLY A 200 6.02 3.15 12.71
N MET A 201 5.40 4.13 12.05
CA MET A 201 4.12 4.71 12.49
C MET A 201 3.01 3.67 12.51
N SER A 202 2.90 2.84 11.47
CA SER A 202 1.88 1.79 11.37
C SER A 202 2.09 0.72 12.45
N LEU A 203 3.33 0.33 12.74
CA LEU A 203 3.63 -0.58 13.85
C LEU A 203 3.26 0.03 15.21
N ALA A 204 3.52 1.32 15.43
CA ALA A 204 3.11 2.00 16.65
C ALA A 204 1.58 2.01 16.81
N PHE A 205 0.84 2.29 15.73
CA PHE A 205 -0.62 2.19 15.71
C PHE A 205 -1.11 0.76 15.94
N ALA A 206 -0.42 -0.26 15.41
CA ALA A 206 -0.79 -1.66 15.62
C ALA A 206 -0.71 -2.04 17.10
N VAL A 207 0.41 -1.71 17.77
CA VAL A 207 0.58 -1.97 19.21
C VAL A 207 -0.44 -1.19 20.03
N ALA A 208 -0.63 0.10 19.70
CA ALA A 208 -1.68 0.92 20.32
C ALA A 208 -3.07 0.30 20.16
N GLY A 209 -3.37 -0.25 18.99
CA GLY A 209 -4.67 -0.83 18.65
C GLY A 209 -4.95 -2.14 19.37
N VAL A 210 -3.94 -3.01 19.49
CA VAL A 210 -4.05 -4.23 20.29
C VAL A 210 -4.28 -3.88 21.76
N LEU A 211 -3.53 -2.91 22.29
CA LEU A 211 -3.70 -2.44 23.66
C LEU A 211 -5.08 -1.81 23.88
N GLN A 212 -5.52 -0.95 22.95
CA GLN A 212 -6.85 -0.35 22.97
C GLN A 212 -7.95 -1.41 23.00
N THR A 213 -7.84 -2.39 22.11
CA THR A 213 -8.80 -3.47 21.98
C THR A 213 -8.91 -4.26 23.28
N TYR A 214 -7.77 -4.60 23.89
CA TYR A 214 -7.76 -5.33 25.16
C TYR A 214 -8.35 -4.51 26.31
N LEU A 215 -7.92 -3.25 26.49
CA LEU A 215 -8.37 -2.41 27.61
C LEU A 215 -9.85 -2.04 27.49
N GLU A 216 -10.30 -1.60 26.32
CA GLU A 216 -11.68 -1.13 26.13
C GLU A 216 -12.67 -2.27 25.95
N ARG A 217 -12.33 -3.30 25.15
CA ARG A 217 -13.30 -4.33 24.72
C ARG A 217 -13.24 -5.60 25.55
N VAL A 218 -12.07 -5.97 26.07
CA VAL A 218 -11.92 -7.16 26.91
C VAL A 218 -12.07 -6.81 28.39
N GLN A 219 -11.41 -5.75 28.86
CA GLN A 219 -11.49 -5.32 30.25
C GLN A 219 -12.63 -4.34 30.55
N GLY A 220 -13.28 -3.77 29.53
CA GLY A 220 -14.40 -2.85 29.70
C GLY A 220 -14.01 -1.49 30.26
N GLN A 221 -12.74 -1.08 30.13
CA GLN A 221 -12.30 0.23 30.62
C GLN A 221 -12.91 1.37 29.79
N PRO A 222 -13.32 2.48 30.44
CA PRO A 222 -13.71 3.69 29.73
C PRO A 222 -12.62 4.20 28.80
N TYR A 223 -13.01 4.71 27.62
CA TYR A 223 -12.11 5.22 26.58
C TYR A 223 -11.00 6.14 27.11
N MET A 224 -11.35 7.10 27.98
CA MET A 224 -10.39 8.07 28.52
C MET A 224 -9.33 7.43 29.43
N LEU A 225 -9.64 6.32 30.09
CA LEU A 225 -8.69 5.57 30.92
C LEU A 225 -7.81 4.67 30.05
N ALA A 226 -8.42 3.96 29.09
CA ALA A 226 -7.68 3.13 28.13
C ALA A 226 -6.70 3.95 27.28
N ALA A 227 -7.03 5.22 26.99
CA ALA A 227 -6.17 6.13 26.24
C ALA A 227 -4.85 6.47 26.96
N GLN A 228 -4.79 6.42 28.30
CA GLN A 228 -3.59 6.82 29.06
C GLN A 228 -2.34 6.00 28.70
N PRO A 229 -2.36 4.65 28.78
CA PRO A 229 -1.21 3.83 28.39
C PRO A 229 -0.96 3.83 26.87
N ILE A 230 -1.95 4.20 26.05
CA ILE A 230 -1.82 4.30 24.59
C ILE A 230 -1.06 5.56 24.16
N ARG A 231 -1.06 6.64 24.96
CA ARG A 231 -0.40 7.92 24.63
C ARG A 231 1.07 7.79 24.24
N PHE A 232 1.79 6.88 24.88
CA PHE A 232 3.19 6.62 24.53
C PHE A 232 3.32 6.16 23.08
N TRP A 233 2.49 5.22 22.64
CA TRP A 233 2.49 4.74 21.26
C TRP A 233 2.02 5.80 20.26
N MET A 234 1.10 6.67 20.65
CA MET A 234 0.73 7.85 19.84
C MET A 234 1.90 8.82 19.67
N PHE A 235 2.73 9.00 20.70
CA PHE A 235 3.94 9.80 20.60
C PHE A 235 4.98 9.17 19.65
N ILE A 236 5.18 7.84 19.71
CA ILE A 236 6.04 7.14 18.75
C ILE A 236 5.52 7.29 17.32
N ALA A 237 4.20 7.16 17.11
CA ALA A 237 3.58 7.40 15.81
C ALA A 237 3.82 8.84 15.32
N PHE A 238 3.71 9.83 16.21
CA PHE A 238 4.00 11.24 15.90
C PHE A 238 5.45 11.46 15.46
N VAL A 239 6.42 10.89 16.19
CA VAL A 239 7.84 10.98 15.82
C VAL A 239 8.10 10.39 14.43
N HIS A 240 7.53 9.22 14.14
CA HIS A 240 7.60 8.64 12.81
C HIS A 240 6.89 9.49 11.74
N GLY A 241 5.80 10.18 12.10
CA GLY A 241 5.15 11.18 11.25
C GLY A 241 6.08 12.31 10.84
N LEU A 242 6.95 12.79 11.74
CA LEU A 242 7.98 13.79 11.40
C LEU A 242 9.02 13.22 10.40
N VAL A 243 9.40 11.95 10.55
CA VAL A 243 10.28 11.26 9.59
C VAL A 243 9.63 11.16 8.21
N VAL A 244 8.33 10.85 8.16
CA VAL A 244 7.54 10.84 6.92
C VAL A 244 7.56 12.22 6.26
N VAL A 245 7.29 13.30 7.01
CA VAL A 245 7.31 14.68 6.49
C VAL A 245 8.68 15.02 5.89
N ALA A 246 9.77 14.68 6.57
CA ALA A 246 11.12 14.90 6.06
C ALA A 246 11.37 14.13 4.74
N GLY A 247 10.97 12.86 4.67
CA GLY A 247 11.09 12.05 3.45
C GLY A 247 10.24 12.58 2.29
N VAL A 248 9.01 13.03 2.57
CA VAL A 248 8.12 13.64 1.57
C VAL A 248 8.73 14.95 1.05
N PHE A 249 9.25 15.81 1.93
CA PHE A 249 9.90 17.05 1.52
C PHE A 249 11.08 16.80 0.57
N LEU A 250 11.93 15.82 0.88
CA LEU A 250 13.04 15.42 0.00
C LEU A 250 12.53 14.86 -1.33
N THR A 251 11.49 14.03 -1.31
CA THR A 251 10.89 13.46 -2.53
C THR A 251 10.31 14.54 -3.44
N ILE A 252 9.56 15.50 -2.88
CA ILE A 252 9.00 16.63 -3.63
C ILE A 252 10.12 17.49 -4.21
N LYS A 253 11.09 17.88 -3.39
CA LYS A 253 12.25 18.66 -3.83
C LYS A 253 12.94 17.95 -5.00
N HIS A 254 13.17 16.65 -4.87
CA HIS A 254 13.85 15.85 -5.87
C HIS A 254 13.09 15.76 -7.20
N LEU A 255 11.79 15.50 -7.16
CA LEU A 255 10.94 15.47 -8.36
C LEU A 255 10.92 16.82 -9.09
N LEU A 256 10.83 17.93 -8.34
CA LEU A 256 10.82 19.28 -8.91
C LEU A 256 12.18 19.67 -9.50
N THR A 257 13.29 19.28 -8.86
CA THR A 257 14.66 19.64 -9.28
C THR A 257 15.39 18.50 -9.98
N LEU A 258 14.68 17.55 -10.58
CA LEU A 258 15.27 16.35 -11.19
C LEU A 258 16.26 16.72 -12.30
N LYS A 259 17.49 16.19 -12.22
CA LYS A 259 18.59 16.42 -13.18
C LYS A 259 19.00 15.12 -13.88
N PRO A 260 19.45 15.17 -15.14
CA PRO A 260 19.98 14.00 -15.82
C PRO A 260 21.21 13.44 -15.08
N ALA A 261 21.45 12.15 -15.23
CA ALA A 261 22.62 11.52 -14.62
C ALA A 261 23.92 12.13 -15.19
N PRO A 262 25.01 12.22 -14.41
CA PRO A 262 26.30 12.67 -14.92
C PRO A 262 26.73 11.80 -16.11
N SER A 263 27.22 12.41 -17.19
CA SER A 263 27.73 11.68 -18.34
C SER A 263 28.91 10.78 -17.92
N PRO A 264 29.02 9.54 -18.42
CA PRO A 264 30.15 8.66 -18.13
C PRO A 264 31.51 9.22 -18.60
N ALA A 265 31.55 10.33 -19.34
CA ALA A 265 32.78 11.00 -19.78
C ALA A 265 33.46 11.90 -18.71
N SER A 266 32.92 11.98 -17.49
CA SER A 266 33.48 12.81 -16.39
C SER A 266 33.85 12.02 -15.13
N ALA A 267 34.14 10.73 -15.25
CA ALA A 267 34.66 9.88 -14.17
C ALA A 267 36.03 9.30 -14.54
#